data_AF-A0A1F9B8L5-F1
#
_entry.id   AF-A0A1F9B8L5-F1
#
_cell.length_a   1.000
_cell.length_b   1.000
_cell.length_c   1.000
_cell.angle_alpha   90.00
_cell.angle_beta   90.00
_cell.angle_gamma   90.00
#
_symmetry.space_group_name_H-M   'P 1'
#
loop_
_entity.id
_entity.type
_entity.pdbx_description
1 polymer ?
#
loop_
_entity_poly.entity_id
_entity_poly.type
_entity_poly.pdbx_seq_one_letter_code
_entity_poly.pdbx_strand_id
1 'polypeptide(L)'
;MILEEGDSGDSIFFIKSGHARVVSHILGKELELATLSAGDVFGEVAFLTGRPRTASVIALDRLEVIEFKKFLLEEIFEKYPDILKKLDDFYQCRVQDTLKKVKSKIKQ
;
A
#
# COMPACT_ATOMS: atom_id res chain seq x y z
N MET A 1 1.68 2.84 -14.02
CA MET A 1 1.47 3.37 -12.65
C MET A 1 0.09 2.98 -12.20
N ILE A 2 -0.10 2.60 -10.94
CA ILE A 2 -1.40 2.16 -10.39
C ILE A 2 -1.92 3.17 -9.37
N LEU A 3 -1.06 3.62 -8.47
CA LEU A 3 -1.34 4.70 -7.52
C LEU A 3 -0.23 5.75 -7.60
N GLU A 4 -0.59 6.99 -7.37
CA GLU A 4 0.32 8.13 -7.30
C GLU A 4 0.34 8.71 -5.88
N GLU A 5 1.54 8.99 -5.37
CA GLU A 5 1.75 9.67 -4.09
C GLU A 5 1.06 11.04 -4.07
N GLY A 6 0.34 11.33 -3.00
CA GLY A 6 -0.40 12.59 -2.82
C GLY A 6 -1.85 12.56 -3.33
N ASP A 7 -2.22 11.57 -4.16
CA ASP A 7 -3.59 11.46 -4.65
C ASP A 7 -4.57 11.09 -3.53
N SER A 8 -5.82 11.52 -3.69
CA SER A 8 -6.91 10.98 -2.89
C SER A 8 -7.23 9.56 -3.36
N GLY A 9 -7.62 8.69 -2.42
CA GLY A 9 -8.05 7.36 -2.80
C GLY A 9 -8.57 6.57 -1.62
N ASP A 10 -9.69 5.90 -1.85
CA ASP A 10 -10.46 5.14 -0.86
C ASP A 10 -10.60 3.66 -1.24
N SER A 11 -9.83 3.20 -2.23
CA SER A 11 -9.73 1.78 -2.59
C SER A 11 -8.45 1.14 -2.05
N ILE A 12 -8.52 -0.17 -1.81
CA ILE A 12 -7.36 -1.06 -1.63
C ILE A 12 -7.26 -2.03 -2.82
N PHE A 13 -6.07 -2.59 -3.02
CA PHE A 13 -5.78 -3.49 -4.13
C PHE A 13 -5.11 -4.75 -3.63
N PHE A 14 -5.53 -5.89 -4.15
CA PHE A 14 -4.90 -7.20 -3.91
C PHE A 14 -4.21 -7.68 -5.18
N ILE A 15 -2.94 -8.08 -5.09
CA ILE A 15 -2.17 -8.57 -6.23
C ILE A 15 -2.50 -10.04 -6.47
N LYS A 16 -3.10 -10.33 -7.63
CA LYS A 16 -3.38 -11.70 -8.09
C LYS A 16 -2.16 -12.31 -8.78
N SER A 17 -1.43 -11.53 -9.58
CA SER A 17 -0.18 -11.96 -10.22
C SER A 17 0.65 -10.76 -10.67
N GLY A 18 1.96 -10.99 -10.89
CA GLY A 18 2.93 -9.95 -11.26
C GLY A 18 3.59 -9.29 -10.04
N HIS A 19 4.36 -8.23 -10.31
CA HIS A 19 5.15 -7.51 -9.32
C HIS A 19 4.97 -6.00 -9.46
N ALA A 20 5.08 -5.30 -8.34
CA ALA A 20 5.05 -3.84 -8.30
C ALA A 20 6.07 -3.30 -7.29
N ARG A 21 6.60 -2.11 -7.53
CA ARG A 21 7.39 -1.38 -6.53
C ARG A 21 6.59 -0.25 -5.92
N VAL A 22 6.84 0.00 -4.64
CA VAL A 22 6.28 1.11 -3.87
C VAL A 22 7.37 2.15 -3.70
N VAL A 23 7.12 3.38 -4.13
CA VAL A 23 8.10 4.47 -4.07
C VAL A 23 7.49 5.71 -3.42
N SER A 24 8.27 6.45 -2.64
CA SER A 24 7.87 7.73 -2.05
C SER A 24 9.02 8.73 -2.11
N HIS A 25 8.69 10.02 -2.19
CA HIS A 25 9.66 11.10 -2.17
C HIS A 25 9.96 11.56 -0.74
N ILE A 26 11.14 11.21 -0.23
CA ILE A 26 11.59 11.58 1.11
C ILE A 26 12.85 12.44 0.99
N LEU A 27 12.82 13.64 1.57
CA LEU A 27 13.92 14.62 1.50
C LEU A 27 14.36 14.93 0.05
N GLY A 28 13.41 15.04 -0.86
CA GLY A 28 13.64 15.36 -2.28
C GLY A 28 14.24 14.21 -3.10
N LYS A 29 14.30 12.99 -2.56
CA LYS A 29 14.79 11.80 -3.28
C LYS A 29 13.71 10.73 -3.34
N GLU A 30 13.57 10.09 -4.49
CA GLU A 30 12.77 8.87 -4.61
C GLU A 30 13.42 7.75 -3.77
N LEU A 31 12.61 7.12 -2.93
CA LEU A 31 12.99 5.97 -2.13
C LEU A 31 12.04 4.80 -2.43
N GLU A 32 12.61 3.67 -2.85
CA GLU A 32 11.85 2.43 -2.96
C GLU A 32 11.58 1.84 -1.58
N LEU A 33 10.32 1.88 -1.15
CA LEU A 33 9.84 1.42 0.15
C LEU A 33 9.60 -0.08 0.18
N ALA A 34 9.16 -0.69 -0.92
CA ALA A 34 8.92 -2.14 -1.01
C ALA A 34 8.87 -2.61 -2.47
N THR A 35 9.07 -3.91 -2.66
CA THR A 35 8.62 -4.64 -3.85
C THR A 35 7.52 -5.59 -3.40
N LEU A 36 6.43 -5.64 -4.17
CA LEU A 36 5.21 -6.41 -3.92
C LEU A 36 5.05 -7.49 -4.98
N SER A 37 4.36 -8.56 -4.61
CA SER A 37 4.12 -9.77 -5.38
C SER A 37 2.72 -10.32 -5.13
N ALA A 38 2.39 -11.45 -5.78
CA ALA A 38 1.09 -12.11 -5.58
C ALA A 38 0.80 -12.39 -4.11
N GLY A 39 -0.40 -12.04 -3.65
CA GLY A 39 -0.82 -12.13 -2.25
C GLY A 39 -0.66 -10.84 -1.45
N ASP A 40 0.11 -9.87 -1.94
CA ASP A 40 0.28 -8.60 -1.25
C ASP A 40 -0.92 -7.66 -1.47
N VAL A 41 -1.13 -6.79 -0.47
CA VAL A 41 -2.13 -5.73 -0.49
C VAL A 41 -1.42 -4.36 -0.58
N PHE A 42 -2.03 -3.43 -1.32
CA PHE A 42 -1.60 -2.03 -1.31
C PHE A 42 -2.74 -1.03 -1.34
N GLY A 43 -2.44 0.20 -0.93
CA GLY A 43 -3.42 1.28 -0.75
C GLY A 43 -4.11 1.28 0.61
N GLU A 44 -3.80 0.31 1.46
CA GLU A 44 -4.33 0.13 2.82
C GLU A 44 -4.05 1.31 3.74
N VAL A 45 -2.89 1.97 3.59
CA VAL A 45 -2.50 3.11 4.43
C VAL A 45 -3.49 4.27 4.28
N ALA A 46 -3.75 4.69 3.04
CA ALA A 46 -4.68 5.79 2.77
C ALA A 46 -6.10 5.40 3.17
N PHE A 47 -6.49 4.16 2.91
CA PHE A 47 -7.79 3.63 3.26
C PHE A 47 -8.05 3.66 4.78
N LEU A 48 -7.11 3.15 5.59
CA LEU A 48 -7.26 3.05 7.05
C LEU A 48 -7.10 4.40 7.76
N THR A 49 -6.22 5.27 7.26
CA THR A 49 -5.89 6.54 7.93
C THR A 49 -6.68 7.74 7.43
N GLY A 50 -7.37 7.61 6.29
CA GLY A 50 -8.07 8.71 5.61
C GLY A 50 -7.14 9.77 5.02
N ARG A 51 -5.82 9.53 5.01
CA ARG A 51 -4.83 10.43 4.42
C ARG A 51 -4.69 10.16 2.91
N PRO A 52 -4.18 11.14 2.13
CA PRO A 52 -3.79 10.88 0.74
C PRO A 52 -2.80 9.72 0.62
N ARG A 53 -2.65 9.16 -0.59
CA ARG A 53 -1.70 8.09 -0.89
C ARG A 53 -0.31 8.49 -0.41
N THR A 54 0.28 7.70 0.48
CA THR A 54 1.59 8.00 1.09
C THR A 54 2.77 7.60 0.20
N ALA A 55 2.51 6.91 -0.91
CA ALA A 55 3.50 6.41 -1.84
C ALA A 55 2.84 6.08 -3.20
N SER A 56 3.62 6.17 -4.28
CA SER A 56 3.23 5.68 -5.59
C SER A 56 3.44 4.16 -5.69
N VAL A 57 2.62 3.48 -6.49
CA VAL A 57 2.75 2.06 -6.79
C VAL A 57 2.88 1.87 -8.29
N ILE A 58 3.96 1.24 -8.72
CA ILE A 58 4.36 1.13 -10.11
C ILE A 58 4.56 -0.35 -10.45
N ALA A 59 3.83 -0.86 -11.44
CA ALA A 59 4.02 -2.22 -11.95
C ALA A 59 5.43 -2.38 -12.54
N LEU A 60 6.06 -3.50 -12.22
CA LEU A 60 7.37 -3.90 -12.78
C LEU A 60 7.20 -4.81 -14.00
N ASP A 61 6.09 -5.54 -14.05
CA ASP A 61 5.73 -6.45 -15.13
C ASP A 61 4.21 -6.43 -15.36
N ARG A 62 3.67 -7.45 -16.06
CA ARG A 62 2.23 -7.60 -16.25
C ARG A 62 1.57 -7.90 -14.89
N LEU A 63 0.98 -6.87 -14.30
CA LEU A 63 0.34 -6.91 -12.99
C LEU A 63 -1.18 -7.11 -13.13
N GLU A 64 -1.72 -8.14 -12.48
CA GLU A 64 -3.18 -8.32 -12.29
C GLU A 64 -3.55 -8.03 -10.84
N VAL A 65 -4.52 -7.13 -10.65
CA VAL A 65 -5.00 -6.73 -9.33
C VAL A 65 -6.51 -6.80 -9.24
N ILE A 66 -7.02 -7.01 -8.02
CA ILE A 66 -8.43 -6.83 -7.68
C ILE A 66 -8.53 -5.53 -6.87
N GLU A 67 -9.36 -4.60 -7.34
CA GLU A 67 -9.68 -3.36 -6.61
C GLU A 67 -10.91 -3.56 -5.72
N PHE A 68 -10.78 -3.21 -4.45
CA PHE A 68 -11.89 -3.14 -3.51
C PHE A 68 -12.15 -1.68 -3.15
N LYS A 69 -13.31 -1.18 -3.55
CA LYS A 69 -13.76 0.18 -3.23
C LYS A 69 -14.32 0.25 -1.81
N LYS A 70 -14.22 1.42 -1.18
CA LYS A 70 -14.66 1.64 0.20
C LYS A 70 -16.07 1.13 0.51
N PHE A 71 -17.05 1.47 -0.33
CA PHE A 71 -18.45 1.08 -0.09
C PHE A 71 -18.66 -0.44 -0.05
N LEU A 72 -17.87 -1.21 -0.80
CA LEU A 72 -17.92 -2.68 -0.77
C LEU A 72 -17.28 -3.23 0.51
N LEU A 73 -16.25 -2.55 1.02
CA LEU A 73 -15.50 -2.98 2.19
C LEU A 73 -16.27 -2.75 3.49
N GLU A 74 -17.10 -1.71 3.57
CA GLU A 74 -17.92 -1.42 4.74
C GLU A 74 -18.84 -2.63 5.07
N GLU A 75 -19.57 -3.14 4.08
CA GLU A 75 -20.40 -4.35 4.25
C GLU A 75 -19.58 -5.60 4.58
N ILE A 76 -18.39 -5.73 3.97
CA ILE A 76 -17.48 -6.86 4.19
C ILE A 76 -16.94 -6.86 5.63
N PHE A 77 -16.58 -5.70 6.17
CA PHE A 77 -16.01 -5.59 7.51
C PHE A 77 -17.04 -5.88 8.60
N GLU A 78 -18.29 -5.49 8.40
CA GLU A 78 -19.38 -5.85 9.32
C GLU A 78 -19.56 -7.36 9.39
N LYS A 79 -19.45 -8.04 8.25
CA LYS A 79 -19.67 -9.49 8.14
C LYS A 79 -18.43 -10.33 8.49
N TYR A 80 -17.24 -9.79 8.28
CA TYR A 80 -15.96 -10.49 8.41
C TYR A 80 -14.91 -9.59 9.10
N PRO A 81 -15.00 -9.40 10.42
CA PRO A 81 -14.12 -8.50 11.18
C PRO A 81 -12.64 -8.90 11.10
N ASP A 82 -12.34 -10.18 10.85
CA ASP A 82 -10.97 -10.67 10.67
C ASP A 82 -10.24 -10.03 9.47
N ILE A 83 -10.97 -9.59 8.45
CA ILE A 83 -10.38 -8.91 7.29
C ILE A 83 -9.80 -7.55 7.71
N LEU A 84 -10.49 -6.81 8.56
CA LEU A 84 -10.01 -5.53 9.08
C LEU A 84 -8.71 -5.74 9.88
N LYS A 85 -8.66 -6.78 10.71
CA LYS A 85 -7.44 -7.16 11.45
C LYS A 85 -6.29 -7.47 10.49
N LYS A 86 -6.56 -8.17 9.39
CA LYS A 86 -5.53 -8.47 8.40
C LYS A 86 -5.00 -7.23 7.69
N LEU A 87 -5.87 -6.25 7.41
CA LEU A 87 -5.45 -4.97 6.85
C LEU A 87 -4.59 -4.17 7.83
N ASP A 88 -4.91 -4.20 9.12
CA ASP A 88 -4.06 -3.58 10.14
C ASP A 88 -2.68 -4.27 10.21
N ASP A 89 -2.61 -5.61 10.16
CA ASP A 89 -1.33 -6.33 10.11
C ASP A 89 -0.45 -5.84 8.93
N PHE A 90 -1.04 -5.68 7.74
CA PHE A 90 -0.32 -5.16 6.56
C PHE A 90 0.15 -3.72 6.78
N TYR A 91 -0.71 -2.86 7.34
CA TYR A 91 -0.36 -1.49 7.68
C TYR A 91 0.82 -1.42 8.65
N GLN A 92 0.78 -2.20 9.74
CA GLN A 92 1.87 -2.23 10.73
C GLN A 92 3.19 -2.72 10.11
N CYS A 93 3.14 -3.75 9.28
CA CYS A 93 4.31 -4.26 8.57
C CYS A 93 4.93 -3.16 7.68
N ARG A 94 4.09 -2.45 6.91
CA ARG A 94 4.51 -1.34 6.04
C ARG A 94 5.18 -0.21 6.82
N VAL A 95 4.64 0.16 7.98
CA VAL A 95 5.23 1.19 8.86
C VAL A 95 6.62 0.78 9.31
N GLN A 96 6.78 -0.46 9.78
CA GLN A 96 8.08 -0.95 10.25
C GLN A 96 9.14 -0.96 9.14
N ASP A 97 8.78 -1.43 7.95
CA ASP A 97 9.73 -1.52 6.83
C ASP A 97 10.12 -0.14 6.30
N THR A 98 9.17 0.78 6.25
CA THR A 98 9.44 2.18 5.91
C THR A 98 10.39 2.81 6.93
N LEU A 99 10.14 2.64 8.23
CA LEU A 99 11.02 3.18 9.29
C LEU A 99 12.44 2.63 9.21
N LYS A 100 12.62 1.32 8.90
CA LYS A 100 13.95 0.72 8.70
C LYS A 100 14.68 1.37 7.53
N LYS A 101 14.00 1.57 6.39
CA LYS A 101 14.57 2.17 5.17
C LYS A 101 14.89 3.66 5.33
N VAL A 102 14.07 4.41 6.04
CA VAL A 102 14.36 5.83 6.31
C VAL A 102 15.56 5.95 7.26
N LYS A 103 15.63 5.14 8.32
CA LYS A 103 16.78 5.12 9.25
C LYS A 103 18.10 4.78 8.56
N SER A 104 18.10 3.84 7.61
CA SER A 104 19.33 3.52 6.88
C SER A 104 19.77 4.64 5.94
N LYS A 105 18.82 5.39 5.36
CA LYS A 105 19.10 6.53 4.47
C LYS A 105 19.61 7.77 5.21
N ILE A 106 19.13 8.04 6.43
CA ILE A 106 19.57 9.18 7.26
C ILE A 106 21.00 8.98 7.82
N LYS A 107 21.43 7.72 7.99
CA LYS A 107 22.78 7.39 8.49
C LYS A 107 23.87 7.42 7.40
N GLN A 108 23.50 7.62 6.13
CA GLN A 108 24.41 7.80 4.99
C GLN A 108 24.54 9.27 4.67
#